data_AF-A0A921LJ16-F1
#
_entry.id   AF-A0A921LJ16-F1
#
_cell.length_a   1.000
_cell.length_b   1.000
_cell.length_c   1.000
_cell.angle_alpha   90.00
_cell.angle_beta   90.00
_cell.angle_gamma   90.00
#
_symmetry.space_group_name_H-M   'P 1'
#
loop_
_entity.id
_entity.type
_entity.pdbx_description
1 polymer ?
#
loop_
_entity_poly.entity_id
_entity_poly.type
_entity_poly.pdbx_seq_one_letter_code
_entity_poly.pdbx_strand_id
1 'polypeptide(L)'
;MVIINLILFIILFSLAIILADSFNALRIGFTLSMWVIVLSGLIHYLIFRKFQEKFNLPTTVLTMVEYYIQWILIYMTIYQVMFDTLHKVVKEIPDILNLDLSYLINPTYLIIAIFPALIATWITIALYKVYKKDI
;
A
#
# COMPACT_ATOMS: atom_id res chain seq x y z
N MET A 1 11.57 -5.72 -3.40
CA MET A 1 10.75 -6.00 -2.19
C MET A 1 9.31 -5.50 -2.37
N VAL A 2 9.08 -4.21 -2.61
CA VAL A 2 7.72 -3.66 -2.82
C VAL A 2 6.99 -4.27 -4.03
N ILE A 3 7.67 -4.44 -5.16
CA ILE A 3 7.08 -5.04 -6.38
C ILE A 3 6.55 -6.46 -6.12
N ILE A 4 7.24 -7.25 -5.29
CA ILE A 4 6.79 -8.61 -4.94
C ILE A 4 5.49 -8.54 -4.16
N ASN A 5 5.39 -7.63 -3.18
CA ASN A 5 4.13 -7.40 -2.46
C ASN A 5 3.03 -6.82 -3.34
N LEU A 6 3.36 -6.00 -4.33
CA LEU A 6 2.38 -5.50 -5.29
C LEU A 6 1.77 -6.66 -6.09
N ILE A 7 2.60 -7.55 -6.62
CA ILE A 7 2.15 -8.73 -7.37
C ILE A 7 1.33 -9.65 -6.46
N LEU A 8 1.83 -9.96 -5.26
CA LEU A 8 1.12 -10.81 -4.29
C LEU A 8 -0.24 -10.20 -3.90
N PHE A 9 -0.27 -8.90 -3.63
CA PHE A 9 -1.50 -8.19 -3.32
C PHE A 9 -2.50 -8.30 -4.47
N ILE A 10 -2.10 -8.02 -5.71
CA ILE A 10 -2.99 -8.10 -6.88
C ILE A 10 -3.57 -9.51 -7.04
N ILE A 11 -2.74 -10.55 -6.89
CA ILE A 11 -3.18 -11.94 -7.01
C ILE A 11 -4.20 -12.27 -5.91
N LEU A 12 -3.86 -11.98 -4.65
CA LEU A 12 -4.71 -12.29 -3.50
C LEU A 12 -6.00 -11.48 -3.50
N PHE A 13 -5.94 -10.21 -3.92
CA PHE A 13 -7.10 -9.33 -4.02
C PHE A 13 -8.05 -9.80 -5.11
N SER A 14 -7.53 -10.19 -6.27
CA SER A 14 -8.35 -10.75 -7.36
C SER A 14 -9.03 -12.05 -6.93
N LEU A 15 -8.30 -12.94 -6.26
CA LEU A 15 -8.86 -14.17 -5.70
C LEU A 15 -9.94 -13.88 -4.65
N ALA A 16 -9.70 -12.91 -3.78
CA ALA A 16 -10.63 -12.51 -2.73
C ALA A 16 -11.95 -11.96 -3.32
N ILE A 17 -11.89 -11.19 -4.40
CA ILE A 17 -13.10 -10.69 -5.11
C ILE A 17 -13.91 -11.86 -5.68
N ILE A 18 -13.27 -12.80 -6.37
CA ILE A 18 -13.94 -13.97 -6.97
C ILE A 18 -14.65 -14.80 -5.89
N LEU A 19 -14.00 -14.99 -4.74
CA LEU A 19 -14.59 -15.70 -3.61
C LEU A 19 -15.75 -14.90 -3.01
N ALA A 20 -15.58 -13.61 -2.78
CA ALA A 20 -16.62 -12.76 -2.19
C ALA A 20 -17.89 -12.70 -3.05
N ASP A 21 -17.74 -12.71 -4.37
CA ASP A 21 -18.86 -12.79 -5.32
C ASP A 21 -19.61 -14.14 -5.19
N SER A 22 -18.87 -15.25 -5.15
CA SER A 22 -19.42 -16.59 -4.96
C SER A 22 -20.25 -16.75 -3.67
N PHE A 23 -19.86 -16.03 -2.59
CA PHE A 23 -20.57 -16.04 -1.30
C PHE A 23 -21.56 -14.88 -1.11
N ASN A 24 -21.82 -14.06 -2.15
CA ASN A 24 -22.70 -12.89 -2.08
C ASN A 24 -22.30 -11.88 -0.97
N ALA A 25 -20.99 -11.82 -0.65
CA ALA A 25 -20.39 -11.08 0.46
C ALA A 25 -19.61 -9.83 0.01
N LEU A 26 -19.81 -9.37 -1.23
CA LEU A 26 -19.14 -8.21 -1.85
C LEU A 26 -19.24 -6.89 -1.06
N ARG A 27 -20.21 -6.78 -0.13
CA ARG A 27 -20.38 -5.60 0.73
C ARG A 27 -19.21 -5.34 1.69
N ILE A 28 -18.26 -6.28 1.80
CA ILE A 28 -17.14 -6.23 2.76
C ILE A 28 -15.85 -5.64 2.13
N GLY A 29 -15.93 -4.99 0.96
CA GLY A 29 -14.78 -4.59 0.14
C GLY A 29 -13.61 -3.91 0.87
N PHE A 30 -13.86 -2.94 1.75
CA PHE A 30 -12.80 -2.28 2.54
C PHE A 30 -12.12 -3.25 3.51
N THR A 31 -12.90 -3.95 4.33
CA THR A 31 -12.38 -4.92 5.32
C THR A 31 -11.66 -6.08 4.63
N LEU A 32 -12.17 -6.54 3.48
CA LEU A 32 -11.52 -7.57 2.67
C LEU A 32 -10.13 -7.11 2.19
N SER A 33 -10.03 -5.87 1.71
CA SER A 33 -8.75 -5.28 1.29
C SER A 33 -7.73 -5.26 2.43
N MET A 34 -8.15 -4.90 3.64
CA MET A 34 -7.29 -4.91 4.84
C MET A 34 -6.76 -6.30 5.15
N TRP A 35 -7.61 -7.32 5.11
CA TRP A 35 -7.18 -8.71 5.31
C TRP A 35 -6.18 -9.16 4.26
N VAL A 36 -6.41 -8.81 3.00
CA VAL A 36 -5.52 -9.14 1.88
C VAL A 36 -4.14 -8.48 2.05
N ILE A 37 -4.09 -7.22 2.50
CA ILE A 37 -2.82 -6.51 2.78
C ILE A 37 -2.01 -7.26 3.83
N VAL A 38 -2.64 -7.62 4.96
CA VAL A 38 -1.98 -8.35 6.05
C VAL A 38 -1.49 -9.72 5.57
N LEU A 39 -2.34 -10.48 4.86
CA LEU A 39 -1.99 -11.78 4.28
C LEU A 39 -0.82 -11.69 3.29
N SER A 40 -0.81 -10.70 2.41
CA SER A 40 0.31 -10.46 1.49
C SER A 40 1.62 -10.23 2.26
N GLY A 41 1.59 -9.37 3.30
CA GLY A 41 2.75 -9.09 4.12
C GLY A 41 3.28 -10.31 4.88
N LEU A 42 2.38 -11.17 5.38
CA LEU A 42 2.71 -12.43 6.06
C LEU A 42 3.32 -13.45 5.10
N ILE A 43 2.71 -13.66 3.93
CA ILE A 43 3.23 -14.59 2.90
C ILE A 43 4.60 -14.13 2.43
N HIS A 44 4.75 -12.83 2.15
CA HIS A 44 6.03 -12.29 1.71
C HIS A 44 7.09 -12.36 2.82
N TYR A 45 6.73 -12.20 4.09
CA TYR A 45 7.65 -12.44 5.22
C TYR A 45 8.27 -13.84 5.19
N LEU A 46 7.46 -14.89 4.94
CA LEU A 46 7.97 -16.25 4.86
C LEU A 46 8.97 -16.44 3.71
N ILE A 47 8.69 -15.84 2.55
CA ILE A 47 9.58 -15.84 1.39
C ILE A 47 10.86 -15.04 1.70
N PHE A 48 10.70 -13.86 2.29
CA PHE A 48 11.78 -12.93 2.59
C PHE A 48 12.75 -13.50 3.63
N ARG A 49 12.26 -14.27 4.61
CA ARG A 49 13.12 -14.94 5.59
C ARG A 49 14.11 -15.88 4.91
N LYS A 50 13.65 -16.71 3.96
CA LYS A 50 14.51 -17.60 3.16
C LYS A 50 15.46 -16.82 2.26
N PHE A 51 14.99 -15.73 1.66
CA PHE A 51 15.85 -14.84 0.87
C PHE A 51 16.98 -14.28 1.73
N GLN A 52 16.70 -13.90 2.97
CA GLN A 52 17.70 -13.33 3.85
C GLN A 52 18.78 -14.30 4.31
N GLU A 53 18.47 -15.58 4.43
CA GLU A 53 19.49 -16.61 4.67
C GLU A 53 20.56 -16.63 3.56
N LYS A 54 20.19 -16.23 2.33
CA LYS A 54 21.09 -16.20 1.17
C LYS A 54 21.81 -14.87 0.98
N PHE A 55 21.13 -13.74 1.19
CA PHE A 55 21.65 -12.41 0.86
C PHE A 55 22.16 -11.61 2.07
N ASN A 56 21.75 -11.97 3.28
CA ASN A 56 22.18 -11.40 4.56
C ASN A 56 22.25 -9.86 4.56
N LEU A 57 21.17 -9.20 4.13
CA LEU A 57 21.11 -7.73 4.10
C LEU A 57 21.24 -7.18 5.54
N PRO A 58 22.04 -6.13 5.76
CA PRO A 58 22.17 -5.50 7.06
C PRO A 58 20.84 -4.93 7.58
N THR A 59 20.63 -5.01 8.88
CA THR A 59 19.47 -4.43 9.57
C THR A 59 19.36 -2.92 9.33
N THR A 60 20.47 -2.21 9.16
CA THR A 60 20.50 -0.80 8.77
C THR A 60 19.81 -0.55 7.44
N VAL A 61 20.02 -1.42 6.43
CA VAL A 61 19.37 -1.30 5.12
C VAL A 61 17.86 -1.53 5.26
N LEU A 62 17.45 -2.53 6.04
CA LEU A 62 16.03 -2.79 6.29
C LEU A 62 15.35 -1.61 6.99
N THR A 63 16.04 -1.02 7.96
CA THR A 63 15.54 0.16 8.68
C THR A 63 15.46 1.38 7.77
N MET A 64 16.41 1.60 6.86
CA MET A 64 16.29 2.66 5.85
C MET A 64 15.10 2.44 4.92
N VAL A 65 14.90 1.22 4.41
CA VAL A 65 13.74 0.89 3.57
C VAL A 65 12.43 1.11 4.33
N GLU A 66 12.38 0.72 5.60
CA GLU A 66 11.24 0.97 6.48
C GLU A 66 10.91 2.47 6.56
N TYR A 67 11.91 3.30 6.83
CA TYR A 67 11.75 4.76 6.88
C TYR A 67 11.28 5.34 5.55
N TYR A 68 11.85 4.90 4.41
CA TYR A 68 11.39 5.37 3.10
C TYR A 68 9.93 5.01 2.84
N ILE A 69 9.50 3.80 3.20
CA ILE A 69 8.10 3.40 3.07
C ILE A 69 7.20 4.32 3.91
N GLN A 70 7.57 4.58 5.17
CA GLN A 70 6.81 5.47 6.05
C GLN A 70 6.70 6.89 5.49
N TRP A 71 7.80 7.46 4.99
CA TRP A 71 7.78 8.80 4.37
C TRP A 71 6.93 8.85 3.11
N ILE A 72 7.01 7.84 2.23
CA ILE A 72 6.19 7.78 1.02
C ILE A 72 4.69 7.74 1.40
N LEU A 73 4.32 6.92 2.39
CA LEU A 73 2.93 6.86 2.87
C LEU A 73 2.45 8.22 3.37
N ILE A 74 3.26 8.91 4.19
CA ILE A 74 2.93 10.26 4.70
C ILE A 74 2.74 11.25 3.55
N TYR A 75 3.70 11.33 2.63
CA TYR A 75 3.64 12.28 1.50
C TYR A 75 2.43 12.05 0.60
N MET A 76 2.13 10.78 0.31
CA MET A 76 0.98 10.44 -0.52
C MET A 76 -0.36 10.76 0.16
N THR A 77 -0.46 10.54 1.48
CA THR A 77 -1.67 10.93 2.23
C THR A 77 -1.85 12.44 2.26
N ILE A 78 -0.76 13.21 2.47
CA ILE A 78 -0.82 14.68 2.42
C ILE A 78 -1.26 15.13 1.02
N TYR A 79 -0.65 14.57 -0.04
CA TYR A 79 -1.02 14.87 -1.42
C TYR A 79 -2.49 14.59 -1.70
N GLN A 80 -3.03 13.47 -1.21
CA GLN A 80 -4.46 13.15 -1.33
C GLN A 80 -5.34 14.20 -0.66
N VAL A 81 -5.07 14.53 0.61
CA VAL A 81 -5.88 15.50 1.37
C VAL A 81 -5.84 16.89 0.71
N MET A 82 -4.67 17.32 0.24
CA MET A 82 -4.53 18.59 -0.48
C MET A 82 -5.32 18.59 -1.79
N PHE A 83 -5.21 17.50 -2.57
CA PHE A 83 -5.93 17.36 -3.83
C PHE A 83 -7.45 17.35 -3.62
N ASP A 84 -7.95 16.58 -2.65
CA ASP A 84 -9.37 16.49 -2.32
C ASP A 84 -9.92 17.85 -1.86
N THR A 85 -9.13 18.61 -1.08
CA THR A 85 -9.49 19.96 -0.63
C THR A 85 -9.54 20.94 -1.81
N LEU A 86 -8.52 20.93 -2.66
CA LEU A 86 -8.46 21.77 -3.86
C LEU A 86 -9.63 21.46 -4.80
N HIS A 87 -9.91 20.18 -5.04
CA HIS A 87 -11.00 19.76 -5.92
C HIS A 87 -12.38 20.22 -5.41
N LYS A 88 -12.61 20.18 -4.09
CA LYS A 88 -13.84 20.72 -3.47
C LYS A 88 -13.97 22.22 -3.69
N VAL A 89 -12.90 22.99 -3.42
CA VAL A 89 -12.91 24.45 -3.58
C VAL A 89 -13.17 24.86 -5.03
N VAL A 90 -12.53 24.21 -6.01
CA VAL A 90 -12.73 24.50 -7.43
C VAL A 90 -14.18 24.22 -7.86
N LYS A 91 -14.78 23.15 -7.34
CA LYS A 91 -16.18 22.80 -7.66
C LYS A 91 -17.19 23.80 -7.08
N GLU A 92 -16.88 24.40 -5.93
CA GLU A 92 -17.76 25.38 -5.26
C GLU A 92 -17.68 26.79 -5.86
N ILE A 93 -16.61 27.10 -6.60
CA ILE A 93 -16.40 28.43 -7.23
C ILE A 93 -16.04 28.25 -8.73
N PRO A 94 -16.98 27.74 -9.55
CA PRO A 94 -16.71 27.40 -10.95
C PRO A 94 -16.36 28.62 -11.81
N ASP A 95 -16.87 29.81 -11.46
CA ASP A 95 -16.77 31.01 -12.31
C ASP A 95 -15.45 31.79 -12.17
N ILE A 96 -14.61 31.48 -11.17
CA ILE A 96 -13.38 32.27 -10.88
C ILE A 96 -12.10 31.52 -11.28
N LEU A 97 -12.12 30.19 -11.23
CA LEU A 97 -10.97 29.34 -11.52
C LEU A 97 -11.27 28.47 -12.74
N ASN A 98 -10.90 28.93 -13.94
CA ASN A 98 -10.74 28.08 -15.13
C ASN A 98 -9.52 27.14 -14.95
N LEU A 99 -9.40 26.46 -13.81
CA LEU A 99 -8.33 25.50 -13.55
C LEU A 99 -8.80 24.13 -14.01
N ASP A 100 -8.27 23.71 -15.17
CA ASP A 100 -8.37 22.33 -15.61
C ASP A 100 -7.42 21.46 -14.78
N LEU A 101 -7.98 20.79 -13.76
CA LEU A 101 -7.27 19.86 -12.89
C LEU A 101 -7.07 18.47 -13.54
N SER A 102 -7.50 18.26 -14.79
CA SER A 102 -7.39 16.96 -15.47
C SER A 102 -5.96 16.48 -15.70
N TYR A 103 -4.99 17.40 -15.77
CA TYR A 103 -3.57 17.10 -15.89
C TYR A 103 -2.93 16.56 -14.59
N LEU A 104 -3.58 16.78 -13.44
CA LEU A 104 -3.10 16.23 -12.18
C LEU A 104 -3.49 14.76 -12.07
N ILE A 105 -2.52 13.91 -11.76
CA ILE A 105 -2.78 12.50 -11.52
C ILE A 105 -3.69 12.40 -10.28
N ASN A 106 -4.88 11.84 -10.47
CA ASN A 106 -5.81 11.59 -9.37
C ASN A 106 -5.14 10.65 -8.36
N PRO A 107 -4.89 11.10 -7.11
CA PRO A 107 -4.17 10.34 -6.10
C PRO A 107 -4.86 9.02 -5.75
N THR A 108 -6.18 8.95 -5.93
CA THR A 108 -6.99 7.79 -5.57
C THR A 108 -6.49 6.51 -6.24
N TYR A 109 -6.15 6.57 -7.53
CA TYR A 109 -5.68 5.39 -8.26
C TYR A 109 -4.29 4.95 -7.83
N LEU A 110 -3.38 5.91 -7.58
CA LEU A 110 -2.05 5.63 -7.03
C LEU A 110 -2.17 4.95 -5.66
N ILE A 111 -3.08 5.43 -4.82
CA ILE A 111 -3.26 4.95 -3.46
C ILE A 111 -3.83 3.54 -3.42
N ILE A 112 -4.87 3.27 -4.21
CA ILE A 112 -5.50 1.93 -4.28
C ILE A 112 -4.48 0.85 -4.69
N ALA A 113 -3.52 1.18 -5.56
CA ALA A 113 -2.51 0.20 -6.01
C ALA A 113 -1.28 0.16 -5.09
N ILE A 114 -0.73 1.32 -4.72
CA ILE A 114 0.60 1.42 -4.11
C ILE A 114 0.55 1.26 -2.59
N PHE A 115 -0.48 1.78 -1.92
CA PHE A 115 -0.56 1.72 -0.44
C PHE A 115 -0.59 0.30 0.07
N PRO A 116 -1.44 -0.60 -0.48
CA PRO A 116 -1.45 -1.99 -0.06
C PRO A 116 -0.07 -2.64 -0.13
N ALA A 117 0.67 -2.41 -1.23
CA ALA A 117 1.99 -2.98 -1.43
C ALA A 117 3.04 -2.41 -0.47
N LEU A 118 2.99 -1.10 -0.21
CA LEU A 118 3.88 -0.43 0.74
C LEU A 118 3.64 -0.93 2.17
N ILE A 119 2.38 -0.98 2.62
CA ILE A 119 2.01 -1.45 3.95
C ILE A 119 2.38 -2.92 4.12
N ALA A 120 2.05 -3.77 3.13
CA ALA A 120 2.45 -5.18 3.16
C ALA A 120 3.98 -5.35 3.26
N THR A 121 4.75 -4.47 2.59
CA THR A 121 6.22 -4.51 2.65
C THR A 121 6.75 -4.04 3.99
N TRP A 122 6.13 -3.01 4.57
CA TRP A 122 6.46 -2.59 5.93
C TRP A 122 6.19 -3.71 6.94
N ILE A 123 5.04 -4.40 6.85
CA ILE A 123 4.72 -5.58 7.67
C ILE A 123 5.80 -6.66 7.51
N THR A 124 6.19 -6.98 6.27
CA THR A 124 7.25 -7.95 5.99
C THR A 124 8.57 -7.59 6.71
N ILE A 125 8.99 -6.32 6.64
CA ILE A 125 10.22 -5.83 7.28
C ILE A 125 10.11 -5.86 8.80
N ALA A 126 9.00 -5.36 9.34
CA ALA A 126 8.75 -5.32 10.77
C ALA A 126 8.79 -6.72 11.39
N LEU A 127 8.08 -7.68 10.80
CA LEU A 127 8.09 -9.08 11.24
C LEU A 127 9.49 -9.71 11.16
N TYR A 128 10.25 -9.39 10.11
CA TYR A 128 11.62 -9.89 9.98
C TYR A 128 12.55 -9.33 11.06
N LYS A 129 12.45 -8.03 11.38
CA LYS A 129 13.23 -7.41 12.46
C LYS A 129 12.87 -8.00 13.83
N VAL A 130 11.58 -8.24 14.10
CA VAL A 130 11.12 -8.96 15.31
C VAL A 130 11.77 -10.34 15.37
N TYR A 131 11.75 -11.10 14.27
CA TYR A 131 12.33 -12.45 14.19
C TYR A 131 13.84 -12.44 14.50
N LYS A 132 14.58 -11.44 14.03
CA LYS A 132 16.01 -11.27 14.29
C LYS A 132 16.34 -10.77 15.71
N LYS A 133 15.34 -10.36 16.50
CA LYS A 133 15.52 -9.64 17.79
C LYS A 133 16.27 -8.32 17.64
N ASP A 134 16.12 -7.67 16.50
CA ASP A 134 16.78 -6.40 16.16
C ASP A 134 15.85 -5.18 16.40
N ILE A 135 14.98 -5.26 17.42
CA ILE A 135 14.05 -4.20 17.84
C ILE A 135 14.31 -3.90 19.31
#